data_AF-A0A507SSW3-F1
#
_entry.id   AF-A0A507SSW3-F1
#
_cell.length_a   1.000
_cell.length_b   1.000
_cell.length_c   1.000
_cell.angle_alpha   90.00
_cell.angle_beta   90.00
_cell.angle_gamma   90.00
#
_symmetry.space_group_name_H-M   'P 1'
#
loop_
_entity.id
_entity.type
_entity.pdbx_description
1 polymer ?
#
loop_
_entity_poly.entity_id
_entity_poly.type
_entity_poly.pdbx_seq_one_letter_code
_entity_poly.pdbx_strand_id
1 'polypeptide(L)'
;MKNKWLISLGAITSSFAAMPLLAAGCSQKGLKLIKNDENLKGKEVDDDSQDDRKKAVYFSVTEEKIDLSKIKLSLIKPIEKDKLFTRKNVEGFTAYFQSFENENQFQFKPDSSDKKVYQGEPFAKLLNIPDGYTITNVQKPVYVSGKGYKNASGFIKLTQEGDGWKATFRLFRKGSKNVDPAVSTEVYELFIPNK
;
A
#
# COMPACT_ATOMS: atom_id res chain seq x y z
N MET A 1 -2.63 66.20 18.29
CA MET A 1 -2.78 65.05 17.37
C MET A 1 -1.75 64.01 17.81
N LYS A 2 -2.07 63.14 18.78
CA LYS A 2 -2.60 61.77 18.62
C LYS A 2 -1.85 60.96 17.56
N ASN A 3 -1.01 60.02 18.00
CA ASN A 3 -1.19 58.59 17.75
C ASN A 3 -0.33 57.78 18.74
N LYS A 4 -1.03 57.14 19.69
CA LYS A 4 -0.48 56.15 20.62
C LYS A 4 -0.66 54.76 20.03
N TRP A 5 0.39 53.97 20.20
CA TRP A 5 0.55 52.57 19.85
C TRP A 5 -0.43 51.69 20.65
N LEU A 6 -1.24 50.88 19.96
CA LEU A 6 -1.98 49.77 20.56
C LEU A 6 -2.08 48.63 19.53
N ILE A 7 -1.20 47.64 19.69
CA ILE A 7 -1.31 46.34 19.03
C ILE A 7 -2.27 45.52 19.89
N SER A 8 -3.45 45.23 19.36
CA SER A 8 -4.43 44.33 19.97
C SER A 8 -3.88 42.89 19.96
N LEU A 9 -3.62 42.33 21.14
CA LEU A 9 -3.43 40.90 21.35
C LEU A 9 -4.72 40.14 21.02
N GLY A 10 -4.71 39.43 19.89
CA GLY A 10 -5.67 38.36 19.59
C GLY A 10 -4.95 37.03 19.58
N ALA A 11 -4.59 36.51 20.76
CA ALA A 11 -4.07 35.15 20.88
C ALA A 11 -5.23 34.17 20.72
N ILE A 12 -5.39 33.61 19.52
CA ILE A 12 -6.22 32.42 19.31
C ILE A 12 -5.39 31.23 19.78
N THR A 13 -5.52 30.87 21.05
CA THR A 13 -5.09 29.56 21.54
C THR A 13 -6.09 28.54 21.02
N SER A 14 -5.90 28.09 19.78
CA SER A 14 -6.49 26.83 19.35
C SER A 14 -5.81 25.73 20.15
N SER A 15 -6.51 25.26 21.17
CA SER A 15 -6.15 24.11 21.98
C SER A 15 -5.74 22.95 21.07
N PHE A 16 -4.45 22.67 20.98
CA PHE A 16 -4.00 21.34 20.61
C PHE A 16 -4.51 20.44 21.72
N ALA A 17 -5.66 19.80 21.50
CA ALA A 17 -6.00 18.61 22.26
C ALA A 17 -4.84 17.65 22.03
N ALA A 18 -3.97 17.58 23.03
CA ALA A 18 -2.91 16.59 23.12
C ALA A 18 -3.62 15.24 23.05
N MET A 19 -3.63 14.65 21.86
CA MET A 19 -3.98 13.26 21.70
C MET A 19 -3.05 12.50 22.62
N PRO A 20 -3.57 11.65 23.53
CA PRO A 20 -2.71 10.87 24.39
C PRO A 20 -1.81 10.04 23.48
N LEU A 21 -0.50 10.25 23.62
CA LEU A 21 0.50 9.29 23.20
C LEU A 21 0.16 7.97 23.89
N LEU A 22 -0.53 7.08 23.18
CA LEU A 22 -0.64 5.68 23.53
C LEU A 22 0.74 5.06 23.33
N ALA A 23 1.59 5.22 24.35
CA ALA A 23 2.77 4.40 24.53
C ALA A 23 2.32 3.01 25.04
N ALA A 24 2.77 1.99 24.31
CA ALA A 24 2.84 0.59 24.70
C ALA A 24 1.52 -0.15 25.02
N GLY A 25 0.88 -0.63 23.96
CA GLY A 25 0.10 -1.87 23.99
C GLY A 25 0.46 -2.67 22.75
N CYS A 26 0.99 -3.88 22.93
CA CYS A 26 1.42 -4.85 21.91
C CYS A 26 1.04 -4.48 20.46
N SER A 27 2.02 -4.00 19.69
CA SER A 27 1.95 -3.97 18.24
C SER A 27 1.59 -5.39 17.77
N GLN A 28 0.32 -5.61 17.42
CA GLN A 28 0.00 -6.71 16.54
C GLN A 28 0.85 -6.47 15.31
N LYS A 29 1.82 -7.37 15.08
CA LYS A 29 2.59 -7.50 13.85
C LYS A 29 1.63 -7.84 12.70
N GLY A 30 0.81 -6.87 12.32
CA GLY A 30 -0.42 -7.08 11.60
C GLY A 30 -0.73 -5.91 10.69
N LEU A 31 -1.65 -6.17 9.77
CA LEU A 31 -2.12 -5.20 8.80
C LEU A 31 -2.90 -4.08 9.51
N LYS A 32 -2.49 -2.83 9.32
CA LYS A 32 -3.15 -1.66 9.90
C LYS A 32 -3.89 -0.89 8.81
N LEU A 33 -5.17 -0.61 9.03
CA LEU A 33 -5.90 0.36 8.20
C LEU A 33 -5.40 1.77 8.51
N ILE A 34 -4.94 2.51 7.50
CA ILE A 34 -4.41 3.88 7.68
C ILE A 34 -5.23 4.94 6.95
N LYS A 35 -6.05 4.55 5.97
CA LYS A 35 -6.92 5.46 5.24
C LYS A 35 -8.10 4.71 4.66
N ASN A 36 -9.28 5.32 4.63
CA ASN A 36 -10.41 4.85 3.85
C ASN A 36 -10.92 6.00 2.97
N ASP A 37 -10.80 5.83 1.65
CA ASP A 37 -11.22 6.81 0.66
C ASP A 37 -12.63 6.47 0.15
N GLU A 38 -13.63 6.51 1.03
CA GLU A 38 -15.02 6.10 0.69
C GLU A 38 -15.61 6.89 -0.48
N ASN A 39 -15.16 8.13 -0.65
CA ASN A 39 -15.49 8.99 -1.79
C ASN A 39 -15.00 8.46 -3.15
N LEU A 40 -14.13 7.44 -3.17
CA LEU A 40 -13.74 6.73 -4.39
C LEU A 40 -14.69 5.60 -4.74
N LYS A 41 -15.50 5.10 -3.80
CA LYS A 41 -16.36 3.93 -4.00
C LYS A 41 -17.22 4.07 -5.26
N GLY A 42 -17.21 3.02 -6.09
CA GLY A 42 -17.95 2.97 -7.35
C GLY A 42 -17.37 3.81 -8.48
N LYS A 43 -16.34 4.64 -8.22
CA LYS A 43 -15.62 5.35 -9.28
C LYS A 43 -14.64 4.41 -9.97
N GLU A 44 -14.39 4.69 -11.24
CA GLU A 44 -13.34 4.04 -11.99
C GLU A 44 -11.97 4.39 -11.42
N VAL A 45 -11.06 3.42 -11.45
CA VAL A 45 -9.65 3.65 -11.16
C VAL A 45 -9.05 4.44 -12.33
N ASP A 46 -8.47 5.61 -12.00
CA ASP A 46 -7.76 6.43 -12.99
C ASP A 46 -6.67 5.61 -13.68
N ASP A 47 -6.70 5.62 -15.01
CA ASP A 47 -5.72 4.98 -15.86
C ASP A 47 -5.12 6.01 -16.82
N ASP A 48 -3.80 6.14 -16.81
CA ASP A 48 -3.04 6.94 -17.77
C ASP A 48 -3.09 6.35 -19.21
N SER A 49 -3.67 5.17 -19.38
CA SER A 49 -3.80 4.48 -20.67
C SER A 49 -5.13 4.80 -21.36
N GLN A 50 -5.07 5.15 -22.65
CA GLN A 50 -6.23 5.42 -23.51
C GLN A 50 -6.94 4.13 -23.97
N ASP A 51 -7.12 3.13 -23.09
CA ASP A 51 -7.87 1.91 -23.42
C ASP A 51 -9.31 2.05 -22.92
N ASP A 52 -10.27 2.17 -23.84
CA ASP A 52 -11.70 2.43 -23.59
C ASP A 52 -12.46 1.20 -23.02
N ARG A 53 -11.79 0.32 -22.28
CA ARG A 53 -12.33 -0.97 -21.81
C ARG A 53 -12.43 -1.03 -20.29
N LYS A 54 -13.30 -1.92 -19.80
CA LYS A 54 -13.72 -2.06 -18.38
C LYS A 54 -12.57 -1.81 -17.41
N LYS A 55 -12.57 -0.61 -16.81
CA LYS A 55 -11.64 -0.25 -15.74
C LYS A 55 -12.08 -0.93 -14.45
N ALA A 56 -11.10 -1.20 -13.59
CA ALA A 56 -11.42 -1.60 -12.23
C ALA A 56 -12.19 -0.45 -11.56
N VAL A 57 -13.19 -0.79 -10.74
CA VAL A 57 -13.88 0.18 -9.90
C VAL A 57 -13.40 0.05 -8.45
N TYR A 58 -13.53 1.14 -7.69
CA TYR A 58 -13.25 1.07 -6.27
C TYR A 58 -14.39 0.39 -5.49
N PHE A 59 -14.05 -0.52 -4.58
CA PHE A 59 -14.98 -1.25 -3.71
C PHE A 59 -14.61 -1.08 -2.23
N SER A 60 -15.54 -1.37 -1.31
CA SER A 60 -15.24 -1.42 0.12
C SER A 60 -15.02 -2.86 0.59
N VAL A 61 -13.88 -3.10 1.23
CA VAL A 61 -13.53 -4.37 1.86
C VAL A 61 -14.53 -4.73 2.97
N THR A 62 -15.01 -3.73 3.71
CA THR A 62 -15.97 -3.91 4.80
C THR A 62 -17.30 -4.48 4.29
N GLU A 63 -17.81 -3.97 3.17
CA GLU A 63 -19.07 -4.43 2.56
C GLU A 63 -18.95 -5.85 1.99
N GLU A 64 -17.77 -6.20 1.46
CA GLU A 64 -17.48 -7.54 0.95
C GLU A 64 -17.15 -8.54 2.07
N LYS A 65 -17.18 -8.11 3.35
CA LYS A 65 -16.97 -8.94 4.55
C LYS A 65 -15.67 -9.74 4.48
N ILE A 66 -14.62 -9.12 3.95
CA ILE A 66 -13.33 -9.78 3.77
C ILE A 66 -12.61 -9.83 5.13
N ASP A 67 -12.28 -11.05 5.57
CA ASP A 67 -11.55 -11.28 6.81
C ASP A 67 -10.04 -11.08 6.62
N LEU A 68 -9.55 -9.91 7.02
CA LEU A 68 -8.13 -9.56 6.95
C LEU A 68 -7.33 -10.02 8.18
N SER A 69 -7.99 -10.52 9.22
CA SER A 69 -7.32 -10.92 10.47
C SER A 69 -6.37 -12.11 10.30
N LYS A 70 -6.58 -12.88 9.23
CA LYS A 70 -5.78 -14.06 8.87
C LYS A 70 -4.52 -13.74 8.10
N ILE A 71 -4.42 -12.53 7.52
CA ILE A 71 -3.27 -12.10 6.75
C ILE A 71 -2.05 -12.01 7.67
N LYS A 72 -0.96 -12.67 7.29
CA LYS A 72 0.27 -12.76 8.09
C LYS A 72 1.49 -12.36 7.30
N LEU A 73 2.38 -11.60 7.92
CA LEU A 73 3.72 -11.35 7.41
C LEU A 73 4.65 -12.50 7.84
N SER A 74 5.36 -13.07 6.87
CA SER A 74 6.50 -13.97 7.10
C SER A 74 7.77 -13.30 6.61
N LEU A 75 8.67 -12.95 7.52
CA LEU A 75 9.99 -12.44 7.17
C LEU A 75 10.88 -13.64 6.76
N ILE A 76 11.51 -13.55 5.59
CA ILE A 76 12.49 -14.53 5.11
C ILE A 76 13.90 -14.03 5.42
N LYS A 77 14.15 -12.73 5.18
CA LYS A 77 15.42 -12.07 5.41
C LYS A 77 15.24 -10.63 5.90
N PRO A 78 16.18 -10.09 6.68
CA PRO A 78 16.27 -8.66 6.95
C PRO A 78 16.29 -7.85 5.65
N ILE A 79 15.70 -6.66 5.65
CA ILE A 79 15.69 -5.80 4.47
C ILE A 79 17.06 -5.13 4.30
N GLU A 80 17.72 -5.42 3.18
CA GLU A 80 18.95 -4.78 2.73
C GLU A 80 18.62 -3.57 1.85
N LYS A 81 18.81 -2.36 2.39
CA LYS A 81 18.37 -1.09 1.79
C LYS A 81 18.92 -0.85 0.37
N ASP A 82 20.18 -1.19 0.14
CA ASP A 82 20.89 -1.07 -1.14
C ASP A 82 20.31 -2.00 -2.22
N LYS A 83 19.77 -3.15 -1.79
CA LYS A 83 19.09 -4.13 -2.65
C LYS A 83 17.63 -3.76 -2.96
N LEU A 84 17.09 -2.67 -2.41
CA LEU A 84 15.74 -2.17 -2.76
C LEU A 84 15.74 -1.31 -4.02
N PHE A 85 14.63 -1.29 -4.77
CA PHE A 85 14.46 -0.51 -5.98
C PHE A 85 14.21 0.97 -5.69
N THR A 86 14.81 1.85 -6.50
CA THR A 86 14.45 3.27 -6.59
C THR A 86 13.81 3.53 -7.96
N ARG A 87 12.77 4.37 -8.02
CA ARG A 87 12.08 4.68 -9.28
C ARG A 87 11.97 6.19 -9.45
N LYS A 88 12.17 6.68 -10.69
CA LYS A 88 12.21 8.12 -11.01
C LYS A 88 11.01 8.92 -10.48
N ASN A 89 9.83 8.32 -10.42
CA ASN A 89 8.58 8.98 -10.04
C ASN A 89 8.00 8.47 -8.71
N VAL A 90 8.81 7.80 -7.88
CA VAL A 90 8.41 7.35 -6.56
C VAL A 90 9.46 7.80 -5.56
N GLU A 91 9.07 8.72 -4.68
CA GLU A 91 9.94 9.14 -3.59
C GLU A 91 10.16 7.98 -2.59
N GLY A 92 11.42 7.67 -2.34
CA GLY A 92 11.85 6.62 -1.42
C GLY A 92 12.19 5.29 -2.11
N PHE A 93 12.03 4.20 -1.36
CA PHE A 93 12.35 2.85 -1.82
C PHE A 93 11.09 2.12 -2.26
N THR A 94 11.27 1.12 -3.11
CA THR A 94 10.22 0.21 -3.53
C THR A 94 10.72 -1.22 -3.48
N ALA A 95 9.81 -2.14 -3.21
CA ALA A 95 10.03 -3.56 -3.41
C ALA A 95 9.16 -4.04 -4.56
N TYR A 96 9.71 -4.93 -5.40
CA TYR A 96 8.89 -5.69 -6.31
C TYR A 96 8.10 -6.71 -5.50
N PHE A 97 6.82 -6.90 -5.80
CA PHE A 97 6.03 -7.98 -5.25
C PHE A 97 5.47 -8.85 -6.37
N GLN A 98 5.42 -10.15 -6.12
CA GLN A 98 4.80 -11.13 -6.98
C GLN A 98 3.64 -11.81 -6.25
N SER A 99 2.49 -11.92 -6.92
CA SER A 99 1.38 -12.72 -6.42
C SER A 99 1.41 -14.11 -7.03
N PHE A 100 1.32 -15.13 -6.18
CA PHE A 100 1.11 -16.52 -6.59
C PHE A 100 0.18 -17.17 -5.57
N GLU A 101 -0.89 -17.82 -6.06
CA GLU A 101 -1.98 -18.32 -5.23
C GLU A 101 -2.51 -17.23 -4.27
N ASN A 102 -2.34 -17.46 -2.97
CA ASN A 102 -2.79 -16.62 -1.86
C ASN A 102 -1.62 -15.95 -1.11
N GLU A 103 -0.45 -15.92 -1.75
CA GLU A 103 0.76 -15.28 -1.24
C GLU A 103 1.12 -14.06 -2.09
N ASN A 104 1.71 -13.07 -1.43
CA ASN A 104 2.44 -11.99 -2.07
C ASN A 104 3.88 -11.97 -1.56
N GLN A 105 4.83 -12.23 -2.45
CA GLN A 105 6.25 -12.30 -2.12
C GLN A 105 6.94 -10.99 -2.49
N PHE A 106 7.64 -10.37 -1.55
CA PHE A 106 8.44 -9.17 -1.78
C PHE A 106 9.88 -9.56 -2.08
N GLN A 107 10.44 -8.97 -3.13
CA GLN A 107 11.75 -9.31 -3.67
C GLN A 107 12.70 -8.11 -3.68
N PHE A 108 13.98 -8.41 -3.47
CA PHE A 108 15.09 -7.52 -3.75
C PHE A 108 15.30 -7.33 -5.26
N LYS A 109 16.16 -6.38 -5.62
CA LYS A 109 16.78 -6.33 -6.95
C LYS A 109 17.49 -7.66 -7.23
N PRO A 110 17.46 -8.15 -8.48
CA PRO A 110 18.32 -9.25 -8.85
C PRO A 110 19.79 -8.80 -8.85
N ASP A 111 20.70 -9.71 -8.53
CA ASP A 111 22.15 -9.45 -8.47
C ASP A 111 22.79 -9.17 -9.84
N SER A 112 22.04 -9.36 -10.93
CA SER A 112 22.52 -9.14 -12.30
C SER A 112 21.43 -8.51 -13.16
N SER A 113 21.84 -7.63 -14.07
CA SER A 113 20.94 -6.82 -14.90
C SER A 113 20.23 -7.60 -16.02
N ASP A 114 20.71 -8.79 -16.36
CA ASP A 114 20.10 -9.70 -17.32
C ASP A 114 18.86 -10.41 -16.75
N LYS A 115 18.78 -10.54 -15.42
CA LYS A 115 17.64 -11.13 -14.72
C LYS A 115 16.46 -10.16 -14.65
N LYS A 116 15.25 -10.73 -14.68
CA LYS A 116 14.01 -9.96 -14.51
C LYS A 116 13.76 -9.63 -13.05
N VAL A 117 12.98 -8.58 -12.80
CA VAL A 117 12.66 -8.10 -11.45
C VAL A 117 11.97 -9.14 -10.56
N TYR A 118 11.25 -10.11 -11.15
CA TYR A 118 10.59 -11.22 -10.45
C TYR A 118 11.51 -12.41 -10.15
N GLN A 119 12.78 -12.33 -10.55
CA GLN A 119 13.82 -13.31 -10.25
C GLN A 119 14.76 -12.81 -9.13
N GLY A 120 14.38 -11.74 -8.44
CA GLY A 120 15.08 -11.25 -7.27
C GLY A 120 14.88 -12.19 -6.08
N GLU A 121 15.80 -12.15 -5.14
CA GLU A 121 15.67 -12.95 -3.93
C GLU A 121 14.51 -12.44 -3.05
N PRO A 122 13.61 -13.32 -2.57
CA PRO A 122 12.51 -12.92 -1.70
C PRO A 122 13.01 -12.63 -0.28
N PHE A 123 12.54 -11.53 0.32
CA PHE A 123 12.88 -11.15 1.70
C PHE A 123 11.67 -11.21 2.66
N ALA A 124 10.45 -11.12 2.13
CA ALA A 124 9.24 -11.21 2.93
C ALA A 124 8.08 -11.81 2.13
N LYS A 125 7.09 -12.36 2.82
CA LYS A 125 5.83 -12.81 2.25
C LYS A 125 4.64 -12.30 3.04
N LEU A 126 3.57 -11.94 2.34
CA LEU A 126 2.25 -11.76 2.90
C LEU A 126 1.44 -13.02 2.58
N LEU A 127 1.09 -13.78 3.62
CA LEU A 127 0.41 -15.06 3.57
C LEU A 127 -1.08 -14.92 3.87
N ASN A 128 -1.87 -15.91 3.46
CA ASN A 128 -3.32 -16.02 3.70
C ASN A 128 -4.11 -14.81 3.16
N ILE A 129 -3.70 -14.29 2.01
CA ILE A 129 -4.53 -13.30 1.32
C ILE A 129 -5.76 -14.04 0.80
N PRO A 130 -6.98 -13.50 1.00
CA PRO A 130 -8.20 -14.17 0.57
C PRO A 130 -8.19 -14.56 -0.91
N ASP A 131 -8.77 -15.71 -1.22
CA ASP A 131 -8.87 -16.23 -2.59
C ASP A 131 -9.47 -15.19 -3.53
N GLY A 132 -8.86 -15.03 -4.70
CA GLY A 132 -9.27 -14.01 -5.66
C GLY A 132 -8.77 -12.61 -5.35
N TYR A 133 -7.95 -12.41 -4.31
CA TYR A 133 -7.34 -11.11 -3.99
C TYR A 133 -5.81 -11.12 -4.12
N THR A 134 -5.24 -9.92 -4.16
CA THR A 134 -3.82 -9.62 -4.03
C THR A 134 -3.64 -8.17 -3.54
N ILE A 135 -2.40 -7.69 -3.42
CA ILE A 135 -2.11 -6.30 -3.07
C ILE A 135 -1.84 -5.46 -4.31
N THR A 136 -1.93 -4.14 -4.15
CA THR A 136 -1.64 -3.17 -5.19
C THR A 136 -1.12 -1.84 -4.63
N ASN A 137 -0.40 -1.06 -5.45
CA ASN A 137 0.05 0.27 -5.09
C ASN A 137 -1.13 1.22 -4.82
N VAL A 138 -0.95 2.16 -3.89
CA VAL A 138 -1.97 3.12 -3.44
C VAL A 138 -2.32 4.15 -4.51
N GLN A 139 -1.33 4.69 -5.22
CA GLN A 139 -1.49 5.83 -6.13
C GLN A 139 -1.73 5.41 -7.58
N LYS A 140 -1.12 4.30 -8.00
CA LYS A 140 -1.29 3.72 -9.35
C LYS A 140 -1.60 2.22 -9.22
N PRO A 141 -2.82 1.87 -8.78
CA PRO A 141 -3.14 0.48 -8.52
C PRO A 141 -3.20 -0.36 -9.80
N VAL A 142 -3.11 -1.68 -9.65
CA VAL A 142 -3.33 -2.72 -10.66
C VAL A 142 -4.74 -2.58 -11.23
N TYR A 143 -4.86 -2.67 -12.55
CA TYR A 143 -6.15 -2.72 -13.24
C TYR A 143 -6.04 -3.65 -14.47
N VAL A 144 -7.19 -4.01 -15.03
CA VAL A 144 -7.27 -4.87 -16.22
C VAL A 144 -7.07 -4.02 -17.48
N SER A 145 -6.20 -4.47 -18.38
CA SER A 145 -6.13 -3.95 -19.76
C SER A 145 -6.46 -5.08 -20.74
N GLY A 146 -6.70 -4.76 -22.02
CA GLY A 146 -7.11 -5.75 -23.03
C GLY A 146 -6.15 -6.94 -23.29
N LYS A 147 -5.00 -7.01 -22.62
CA LYS A 147 -4.00 -8.10 -22.71
C LYS A 147 -3.84 -8.88 -21.39
N GLY A 148 -4.74 -8.68 -20.41
CA GLY A 148 -4.68 -9.27 -19.08
C GLY A 148 -4.52 -8.22 -17.98
N TYR A 149 -4.13 -8.64 -16.78
CA TYR A 149 -3.84 -7.71 -15.69
C TYR A 149 -2.59 -6.90 -16.00
N LYS A 150 -2.70 -5.58 -16.10
CA LYS A 150 -1.52 -4.72 -15.96
C LYS A 150 -1.19 -4.63 -14.48
N ASN A 151 0.01 -5.08 -14.10
CA ASN A 151 0.61 -4.97 -12.77
C ASN A 151 0.12 -5.96 -11.68
N ALA A 152 -0.49 -7.12 -12.00
CA ALA A 152 -0.85 -8.14 -10.97
C ALA A 152 0.33 -8.56 -10.06
N SER A 153 1.56 -8.30 -10.53
CA SER A 153 2.79 -8.17 -9.76
C SER A 153 3.38 -6.79 -10.07
N GLY A 154 3.94 -6.10 -9.08
CA GLY A 154 4.26 -4.69 -9.22
C GLY A 154 5.21 -4.16 -8.16
N PHE A 155 5.25 -2.84 -7.99
CA PHE A 155 6.09 -2.18 -7.00
C PHE A 155 5.24 -1.57 -5.88
N ILE A 156 5.57 -1.90 -4.63
CA ILE A 156 5.02 -1.27 -3.43
C ILE A 156 6.06 -0.32 -2.84
N LYS A 157 5.60 0.85 -2.38
CA LYS A 157 6.44 1.81 -1.68
C LYS A 157 6.83 1.27 -0.31
N LEU A 158 8.12 1.38 0.01
CA LEU A 158 8.69 1.10 1.31
C LEU A 158 9.20 2.40 1.93
N THR A 159 8.78 2.69 3.15
CA THR A 159 9.24 3.84 3.93
C THR A 159 9.92 3.35 5.19
N GLN A 160 11.15 3.78 5.43
CA GLN A 160 11.88 3.40 6.64
C GLN A 160 11.21 4.05 7.86
N GLU A 161 10.93 3.27 8.90
CA GLU A 161 10.39 3.77 10.16
C GLU A 161 11.03 3.03 11.33
N GLY A 162 11.69 3.77 12.22
CA GLY A 162 12.44 3.19 13.33
C GLY A 162 13.47 2.17 12.83
N ASP A 163 13.40 0.95 13.35
CA ASP A 163 14.25 -0.17 13.00
C ASP A 163 13.64 -1.10 11.93
N GLY A 164 12.56 -0.69 11.27
CA GLY A 164 11.89 -1.49 10.23
C GLY A 164 11.43 -0.66 9.03
N TRP A 165 10.49 -1.23 8.29
CA TRP A 165 9.98 -0.67 7.04
C TRP A 165 8.46 -0.76 6.98
N LYS A 166 7.83 0.30 6.48
CA LYS A 166 6.40 0.35 6.19
C LYS A 166 6.14 0.12 4.73
N ALA A 167 5.34 -0.89 4.42
CA ALA A 167 4.75 -1.12 3.11
C ALA A 167 3.30 -0.63 3.11
N THR A 168 2.92 0.21 2.13
CA THR A 168 1.54 0.68 1.99
C THR A 168 0.91 0.20 0.70
N PHE A 169 -0.31 -0.32 0.80
CA PHE A 169 -1.00 -0.94 -0.33
C PHE A 169 -2.53 -0.89 -0.18
N ARG A 170 -3.23 -1.16 -1.28
CA ARG A 170 -4.67 -1.48 -1.31
C ARG A 170 -4.84 -2.97 -1.63
N LEU A 171 -6.01 -3.52 -1.38
CA LEU A 171 -6.39 -4.83 -1.91
C LEU A 171 -6.88 -4.67 -3.35
N PHE A 172 -6.54 -5.66 -4.17
CA PHE A 172 -7.02 -5.78 -5.54
C PHE A 172 -7.76 -7.12 -5.67
N ARG A 173 -9.04 -7.05 -6.03
CA ARG A 173 -9.81 -8.22 -6.43
C ARG A 173 -9.44 -8.57 -7.86
N LYS A 174 -8.86 -9.76 -8.04
CA LYS A 174 -8.58 -10.37 -9.34
C LYS A 174 -9.92 -10.63 -10.04
N GLY A 175 -10.00 -10.28 -11.31
CA GLY A 175 -11.16 -10.61 -12.14
C GLY A 175 -11.28 -12.12 -12.37
N SER A 176 -12.49 -12.58 -12.61
CA SER A 176 -12.76 -13.93 -13.11
C SER A 176 -13.93 -13.87 -14.09
N LYS A 177 -14.34 -15.02 -14.64
CA LYS A 177 -15.42 -15.11 -15.65
C LYS A 177 -16.69 -14.34 -15.23
N ASN A 178 -16.99 -14.27 -13.93
CA ASN A 178 -18.21 -13.65 -13.39
C ASN A 178 -17.93 -12.58 -12.31
N VAL A 179 -16.66 -12.21 -12.11
CA VAL A 179 -16.27 -11.25 -11.08
C VAL A 179 -15.44 -10.17 -11.74
N ASP A 180 -15.95 -8.95 -11.74
CA ASP A 180 -15.21 -7.81 -12.27
C ASP A 180 -14.06 -7.43 -11.31
N PRO A 181 -12.88 -7.07 -11.86
CA PRO A 181 -11.74 -6.61 -11.08
C PRO A 181 -12.08 -5.33 -10.31
N ALA A 182 -11.55 -5.18 -9.10
CA ALA A 182 -11.84 -4.02 -8.27
C ALA A 182 -10.68 -3.69 -7.32
N VAL A 183 -10.56 -2.42 -6.91
CA VAL A 183 -9.53 -1.93 -5.98
C VAL A 183 -10.18 -1.45 -4.69
N SER A 184 -9.63 -1.76 -3.52
CA SER A 184 -10.23 -1.33 -2.25
C SER A 184 -10.15 0.19 -2.04
N THR A 185 -11.17 0.80 -1.45
CA THR A 185 -11.11 2.18 -0.95
C THR A 185 -10.19 2.30 0.26
N GLU A 186 -9.99 1.20 0.97
CA GLU A 186 -9.10 1.09 2.11
C GLU A 186 -7.62 0.99 1.71
N VAL A 187 -6.78 1.77 2.39
CA VAL A 187 -5.31 1.72 2.31
C VAL A 187 -4.79 1.11 3.61
N TYR A 188 -3.99 0.08 3.44
CA TYR A 188 -3.38 -0.66 4.52
C TYR A 188 -1.88 -0.39 4.60
N GLU A 189 -1.38 -0.49 5.82
CA GLU A 189 0.02 -0.40 6.19
C GLU A 189 0.44 -1.72 6.83
N LEU A 190 1.62 -2.19 6.42
CA LEU A 190 2.28 -3.35 6.99
C LEU A 190 3.67 -2.96 7.46
N PHE A 191 3.96 -3.23 8.73
CA PHE A 191 5.30 -3.05 9.29
C PHE A 191 6.13 -4.33 9.10
N ILE A 192 7.29 -4.20 8.46
CA ILE A 192 8.27 -5.26 8.21
C ILE A 192 9.49 -4.98 9.10
N PRO A 193 9.74 -5.77 10.16
CA PRO A 193 10.90 -5.57 11.02
C PRO A 193 12.20 -5.92 10.31
N ASN A 194 13.33 -5.30 10.70
CA ASN A 194 14.66 -5.70 10.21
C ASN A 194 15.29 -6.87 10.99
N LYS A 195 14.59 -7.47 11.97
CA LYS A 195 15.10 -8.54 12.84
C LYS A 195 14.11 -9.69 12.95
#